data_AF-A0A1Y1CG40-F1
#
_entry.id   AF-A0A1Y1CG40-F1
#
_cell.length_a   1.000
_cell.length_b   1.000
_cell.length_c   1.000
_cell.angle_alpha   90.00
_cell.angle_beta   90.00
_cell.angle_gamma   90.00
#
_symmetry.space_group_name_H-M   'P 1'
#
loop_
_entity.id
_entity.type
_entity.pdbx_description
1 polymer ?
#
loop_
_entity_poly.entity_id
_entity_poly.type
_entity_poly.pdbx_seq_one_letter_code
_entity_poly.pdbx_strand_id
1 'polypeptide(L)' 'MTTDELKKLQAEMPNDVLIKKVRHQISEMARTGGRSHIMCVPPEITDTDMILSELVDRYEKALGNEIE' A
#
# COMPACT_ATOMS: atom_id res chain seq x y z
N MET A 1 -8.86 -12.75 7.64
CA MET A 1 -8.84 -12.29 6.23
C MET A 1 -7.97 -13.25 5.46
N THR A 2 -8.48 -13.78 4.35
CA THR A 2 -7.68 -14.55 3.40
C THR A 2 -6.86 -13.62 2.52
N THR A 3 -5.82 -14.13 1.86
CA THR A 3 -5.01 -13.35 0.92
C THR A 3 -5.86 -12.75 -0.20
N ASP A 4 -6.86 -13.47 -0.69
CA ASP A 4 -7.72 -13.02 -1.79
C ASP A 4 -8.66 -11.88 -1.36
N GLU A 5 -9.17 -11.93 -0.13
CA GLU A 5 -9.97 -10.85 0.45
C GLU A 5 -9.13 -9.57 0.60
N LEU A 6 -7.89 -9.69 1.07
CA LEU A 6 -6.97 -8.56 1.22
C LEU A 6 -6.69 -7.90 -0.14
N LYS A 7 -6.37 -8.69 -1.16
CA LYS A 7 -6.12 -8.22 -2.53
C LYS A 7 -7.33 -7.50 -3.12
N LYS A 8 -8.53 -8.04 -2.90
CA LYS A 8 -9.78 -7.42 -3.37
C LYS A 8 -9.98 -6.04 -2.73
N LEU A 9 -9.81 -5.95 -1.41
CA LEU A 9 -9.98 -4.69 -0.69
C LEU A 9 -8.93 -3.64 -1.09
N GLN A 10 -7.69 -4.06 -1.36
CA GLN A 10 -6.64 -3.17 -1.88
C GLN A 10 -7.00 -2.62 -3.27
N ALA A 11 -7.44 -3.49 -4.18
CA ALA A 11 -7.83 -3.10 -5.53
C ALA A 11 -9.06 -2.15 -5.54
N GLU A 12 -9.98 -2.32 -4.58
CA GLU A 12 -11.16 -1.45 -4.44
C GLU A 12 -10.83 -0.07 -3.84
N MET A 13 -9.63 0.15 -3.31
CA MET A 13 -9.25 1.45 -2.74
C MET A 13 -9.20 2.52 -3.85
N PRO A 14 -9.88 3.67 -3.71
CA PRO A 14 -9.79 4.77 -4.66
C PRO A 14 -8.37 5.36 -4.78
N ASN A 15 -7.99 5.82 -5.97
CA ASN A 15 -6.65 6.36 -6.23
C ASN A 15 -6.28 7.54 -5.33
N ASP A 16 -7.20 8.47 -5.11
CA ASP A 16 -7.01 9.64 -4.25
C ASP A 16 -6.78 9.24 -2.79
N VAL A 17 -7.53 8.24 -2.31
CA VAL A 17 -7.38 7.66 -0.97
C VAL A 17 -6.03 6.96 -0.83
N LEU A 18 -5.66 6.12 -1.81
CA LEU A 18 -4.38 5.42 -1.85
C LEU A 18 -3.19 6.40 -1.81
N ILE A 19 -3.19 7.40 -2.70
CA ILE A 19 -2.15 8.43 -2.76
C ILE A 19 -2.05 9.18 -1.44
N LYS A 20 -3.19 9.54 -0.82
CA LYS A 20 -3.20 10.23 0.47
C LYS A 20 -2.60 9.37 1.58
N LYS A 21 -2.97 8.09 1.66
CA LYS A 21 -2.43 7.14 2.65
C LYS A 21 -0.93 6.92 2.47
N VAL A 22 -0.48 6.71 1.23
CA VAL A 22 0.95 6.52 0.92
C VAL A 22 1.76 7.75 1.29
N ARG A 23 1.31 8.96 0.91
CA ARG A 23 1.99 10.20 1.28
C ARG A 23 2.09 10.37 2.80
N HIS A 24 1.04 10.03 3.52
CA HIS A 24 1.04 10.07 4.97
C HIS A 24 2.06 9.09 5.56
N GLN A 25 2.06 7.83 5.13
CA GLN A 25 3.01 6.84 5.64
C GLN A 25 4.47 7.20 5.33
N ILE A 26 4.76 7.68 4.10
CA ILE A 26 6.10 8.15 3.74
C ILE A 26 6.53 9.32 4.63
N SER A 27 5.63 10.29 4.87
CA SER A 27 5.91 11.43 5.75
C SER A 27 6.21 10.97 7.18
N GLU A 28 5.43 10.04 7.72
CA GLU A 28 5.64 9.52 9.08
C GLU A 28 6.93 8.71 9.19
N MET A 29 7.25 7.88 8.19
CA MET A 29 8.51 7.15 8.14
C MET A 29 9.70 8.10 8.09
N ALA A 30 9.66 9.12 7.23
CA ALA A 30 10.72 10.12 7.13
C ALA A 30 10.88 10.90 8.45
N ARG A 31 9.78 11.32 9.07
CA ARG A 31 9.77 12.07 10.34
C ARG A 31 10.32 11.24 11.50
N THR A 32 10.06 9.94 11.53
CA THR A 32 10.42 9.08 12.66
C THR A 32 11.74 8.33 12.45
N GLY A 33 12.37 8.44 11.28
CA GLY A 33 13.52 7.61 10.92
C GLY A 33 13.16 6.13 10.78
N GLY A 34 11.98 5.84 10.23
CA GLY A 34 11.47 4.49 9.99
C GLY A 34 10.80 3.82 11.20
N ARG A 35 10.82 4.43 12.39
CA ARG A 35 10.22 3.83 13.61
C ARG A 35 8.70 3.75 13.58
N SER A 36 8.03 4.48 12.68
CA SER A 36 6.59 4.36 12.46
C SER A 36 6.20 3.18 11.58
N HIS A 37 7.16 2.51 10.95
CA HIS A 37 6.88 1.32 10.14
C HIS A 37 6.60 0.14 11.05
N ILE A 38 5.38 -0.40 10.96
CA ILE A 38 4.92 -1.54 11.74
C ILE A 38 4.39 -2.57 10.75
N MET A 39 4.84 -3.82 10.90
CA MET A 39 4.26 -4.97 10.21
C MET A 39 3.41 -5.75 11.21
N CYS A 40 2.18 -6.07 10.82
CA CYS A 40 1.20 -6.74 11.68
C CYS A 40 0.87 -8.14 11.16
N VAL A 41 0.46 -9.02 12.07
CA VAL A 41 -0.15 -10.32 11.74
C VAL A 41 -1.45 -10.45 12.52
N PRO A 42 -2.62 -10.56 11.86
CA PRO A 42 -2.81 -10.58 10.40
C PRO A 42 -2.51 -9.22 9.74
N PRO A 43 -2.15 -9.21 8.44
CA PRO A 43 -1.92 -7.97 7.71
C PRO A 43 -3.21 -7.16 7.56
N GLU A 44 -3.07 -5.83 7.55
CA GLU A 44 -4.15 -4.89 7.30
C GLU A 44 -3.98 -4.17 5.95
N ILE A 45 -5.10 -3.80 5.32
CA ILE A 45 -5.08 -3.05 4.04
C ILE A 45 -4.39 -1.67 4.15
N THR A 46 -4.18 -1.19 5.39
CA THR A 46 -3.55 0.09 5.70
C THR A 46 -2.09 -0.03 6.09
N ASP A 47 -1.56 -1.25 6.19
CA ASP A 47 -0.15 -1.47 6.47
C ASP A 47 0.70 -0.80 5.38
N THR A 48 1.88 -0.31 5.79
CA THR A 48 2.69 0.57 4.94
C THR A 48 3.17 -0.16 3.68
N ASP A 49 3.63 -1.40 3.85
CA ASP A 49 4.02 -2.30 2.77
C ASP A 49 2.84 -2.61 1.84
N MET A 50 1.66 -2.89 2.40
CA MET A 50 0.44 -3.18 1.64
C MET A 50 0.02 -2.04 0.73
N ILE A 51 -0.04 -0.80 1.25
CA ILE A 51 -0.42 0.36 0.42
C ILE A 51 0.67 0.79 -0.57
N LEU A 52 1.94 0.57 -0.24
CA LEU A 52 3.05 0.86 -1.16
C LEU A 52 3.08 -0.14 -2.31
N SER A 53 2.87 -1.42 -2.03
CA SER A 53 2.78 -2.47 -3.05
C SER A 53 1.67 -2.15 -4.05
N GLU A 54 0.46 -1.86 -3.57
CA GLU A 54 -0.67 -1.52 -4.46
C GLU A 54 -0.40 -0.27 -5.31
N LEU A 55 0.32 0.72 -4.77
CA LEU A 55 0.70 1.90 -5.55
C LEU A 55 1.69 1.55 -6.67
N VAL A 56 2.68 0.69 -6.38
CA VAL A 56 3.67 0.23 -7.37
C VAL A 56 2.96 -0.58 -8.46
N ASP A 57 2.10 -1.54 -8.09
CA ASP A 57 1.36 -2.36 -9.04
C ASP A 57 0.50 -1.50 -9.98
N ARG A 58 -0.19 -0.47 -9.45
CA ARG A 58 -0.97 0.46 -10.27
C ARG A 58 -0.10 1.31 -11.18
N TYR A 59 1.08 1.71 -10.70
CA TYR A 59 2.03 2.49 -11.49
C TYR A 59 2.60 1.66 -12.64
N GLU A 60 2.99 0.41 -12.39
CA GLU A 60 3.48 -0.52 -13.40
C GLU A 60 2.41 -0.82 -14.46
N LYS A 61 1.17 -1.09 -14.04
CA LYS A 61 0.02 -1.23 -14.96
C LYS A 61 -0.18 0.01 -15.82
N ALA A 62 -0.06 1.20 -15.25
CA ALA A 62 -0.21 2.47 -15.99
C ALA A 62 0.92 2.70 -17.01
N LEU A 63 2.11 2.13 -16.77
CA LEU A 63 3.24 2.15 -17.71
C LEU A 63 3.13 1.07 -18.79
N GLY A 64 2.19 0.13 -18.68
CA GLY A 64 2.09 -1.02 -19.58
C GLY A 64 3.17 -2.09 -19.31
N ASN A 65 3.76 -2.08 -18.11
CA ASN A 65 4.68 -3.13 -17.70
C ASN A 65 3.88 -4.39 -17.34
N GLU A 66 4.38 -5.57 -17.72
CA GLU A 66 3.85 -6.84 -17.24
C GLU A 66 4.24 -7.00 -15.76
N ILE A 67 3.27 -7.29 -14.90
CA ILE A 67 3.50 -7.64 -13.50
C ILE A 67 3.75 -9.16 -13.46
N GLU A 68 4.90 -9.58 -12.96
CA GLU A 68 5.24 -11.02 -12.75
C GLU A 68 4.38 -11.68 -11.66
#